data_AF-X1IRE5-F1
#
_entry.id   AF-X1IRE5-F1
#
_cell.length_a   1.000
_cell.length_b   1.000
_cell.length_c   1.000
_cell.angle_alpha   90.00
_cell.angle_beta   90.00
_cell.angle_gamma   90.00
#
_symmetry.space_group_name_H-M   'P 1'
#
loop_
_entity.id
_entity.type
_entity.pdbx_description
1 polymer ?
#
loop_
_entity_poly.entity_id
_entity_poly.type
_entity_poly.pdbx_seq_one_letter_code
_entity_poly.pdbx_strand_id
1 'polypeptide(L)'
;MDCSNVLISESAYTARFVCTTDEDMAQIASFYPGAMSESRNIKLADVAKKAGEIDLVIVGANDPEAMFLHTEECRALGLAFAADPSQQLARLSGEEIRKLIDGATYLFTNDYEWDLLLQKSGWSEAEVMNQIGLRVTTLGPKGVDLVSSDGTFVHVDVVPETHQADPTGIGDAFRAGFLTGRAAGLSLERSAQLASLVAVLVLEATGPQEWTWDRDAAIERLS
;
A
#
# COMPACT_ATOMS: atom_id res chain seq x y z
N MET A 1 -4.82 -9.19 -14.70
CA MET A 1 -5.65 -8.37 -13.80
C MET A 1 -7.11 -8.55 -14.22
N ASP A 2 -7.99 -8.90 -13.28
CA ASP A 2 -9.43 -8.87 -13.52
C ASP A 2 -9.97 -7.46 -13.22
N CYS A 3 -10.67 -6.85 -14.18
CA CYS A 3 -11.26 -5.52 -14.07
C CYS A 3 -12.79 -5.54 -14.02
N SER A 4 -13.41 -6.72 -13.86
CA SER A 4 -14.88 -6.91 -13.90
C SER A 4 -15.66 -6.13 -12.83
N ASN A 5 -15.00 -5.72 -11.75
CA ASN A 5 -15.58 -4.95 -10.65
C ASN A 5 -15.17 -3.46 -10.63
N VAL A 6 -14.50 -2.98 -11.69
CA VAL A 6 -14.19 -1.56 -11.83
C VAL A 6 -15.48 -0.81 -12.17
N LEU A 7 -15.87 0.13 -11.30
CA LEU A 7 -16.99 1.03 -11.55
C LEU A 7 -16.60 2.07 -12.61
N ILE A 8 -17.42 2.19 -13.66
CA ILE A 8 -17.23 3.19 -14.73
C ILE A 8 -18.25 4.30 -14.53
N SER A 9 -17.77 5.52 -14.26
CA SER A 9 -18.63 6.70 -14.15
C SER A 9 -19.26 7.05 -15.49
N GLU A 10 -20.52 7.45 -15.47
CA GLU A 10 -21.24 7.96 -16.65
C GLU A 10 -20.95 9.45 -16.93
N SER A 11 -20.33 10.17 -15.98
CA SER A 11 -20.24 11.63 -16.03
C SER A 11 -18.88 12.23 -15.68
N ALA A 12 -18.07 11.54 -14.87
CA ALA A 12 -16.76 12.00 -14.46
C ALA A 12 -15.63 11.32 -15.25
N TYR A 13 -14.55 12.06 -15.51
CA TYR A 13 -13.32 11.47 -16.02
C TYR A 13 -12.58 10.68 -14.93
N THR A 14 -11.73 9.73 -15.34
CA THR A 14 -10.77 9.06 -14.45
C THR A 14 -9.95 10.08 -13.68
N ALA A 15 -9.64 9.77 -12.41
CA ALA A 15 -8.77 10.58 -11.58
C ALA A 15 -7.45 10.89 -12.29
N ARG A 16 -6.89 12.06 -12.02
CA ARG A 16 -5.64 12.50 -12.65
C ARG A 16 -4.71 13.11 -11.62
N PHE A 17 -3.56 12.47 -11.46
CA PHE A 17 -2.40 13.00 -10.75
C PHE A 17 -1.50 13.73 -11.75
N VAL A 18 -1.12 14.96 -11.45
CA VAL A 18 -0.15 15.74 -12.23
C VAL A 18 0.95 16.16 -11.28
N CYS A 19 2.15 15.65 -11.50
CA CYS A 19 3.34 15.93 -10.70
C CYS A 19 4.44 16.49 -11.59
N THR A 20 5.08 17.55 -11.11
CA THR A 20 6.33 18.07 -11.68
C THR A 20 7.44 17.77 -10.70
N THR A 21 8.45 17.04 -11.15
CA THR A 21 9.66 16.69 -10.39
C THR A 21 10.85 17.47 -10.95
N ASP A 22 11.65 18.08 -10.10
CA ASP A 22 12.90 18.76 -10.50
C ASP A 22 14.13 17.84 -10.40
N GLU A 23 15.33 18.37 -10.71
CA GLU A 23 16.60 17.62 -10.69
C GLU A 23 17.04 17.19 -9.28
N ASP A 24 16.52 17.83 -8.23
CA ASP A 24 16.76 17.50 -6.82
C ASP A 24 15.70 16.52 -6.26
N MET A 25 14.84 15.97 -7.14
CA MET A 25 13.73 15.07 -6.80
C MET A 25 12.62 15.72 -5.96
N ALA A 26 12.55 17.05 -5.89
CA ALA A 26 11.44 17.72 -5.23
C ALA A 26 10.18 17.66 -6.10
N GLN A 27 9.03 17.39 -5.48
CA GLN A 27 7.76 17.17 -6.17
C GLN A 27 6.73 18.26 -5.83
N ILE A 28 6.17 18.89 -6.86
CA ILE A 28 4.93 19.67 -6.75
C ILE A 28 3.85 18.92 -7.50
N ALA A 29 2.81 18.50 -6.76
CA ALA A 29 1.75 17.69 -7.33
C ALA A 29 0.35 18.26 -7.07
N SER A 30 -0.54 18.02 -8.03
CA SER A 30 -1.98 18.25 -7.92
C SER A 30 -2.73 16.96 -8.25
N PHE A 31 -3.85 16.76 -7.56
CA PHE A 31 -4.67 15.56 -7.71
C PHE A 31 -6.13 15.94 -7.97
N TYR A 32 -6.64 15.55 -9.14
CA TYR A 32 -8.05 15.67 -9.50
C TYR A 32 -8.75 14.33 -9.24
N PRO A 33 -9.72 14.27 -8.30
CA PRO A 33 -10.35 13.00 -7.92
C PRO A 33 -11.23 12.40 -9.01
N GLY A 34 -11.94 13.21 -9.80
CA GLY A 34 -12.83 12.70 -10.87
C GLY A 34 -13.75 11.59 -10.39
N ALA A 35 -13.83 10.49 -11.15
CA ALA A 35 -14.63 9.31 -10.85
C ALA A 35 -14.21 8.55 -9.56
N MET A 36 -13.04 8.85 -8.97
CA MET A 36 -12.61 8.22 -7.71
C MET A 36 -13.61 8.48 -6.58
N SER A 37 -14.30 9.62 -6.58
CA SER A 37 -15.32 9.93 -5.56
C SER A 37 -16.50 8.96 -5.59
N GLU A 38 -16.76 8.29 -6.71
CA GLU A 38 -17.83 7.30 -6.86
C GLU A 38 -17.43 5.92 -6.34
N SER A 39 -16.16 5.70 -5.95
CA SER A 39 -15.71 4.42 -5.39
C SER A 39 -16.44 4.04 -4.10
N ARG A 40 -17.03 5.01 -3.39
CA ARG A 40 -17.92 4.78 -2.23
C ARG A 40 -19.18 3.98 -2.56
N ASN A 41 -19.56 3.93 -3.85
CA ASN A 41 -20.71 3.16 -4.32
C ASN A 41 -20.37 1.69 -4.60
N ILE A 42 -19.07 1.32 -4.55
CA ILE A 42 -18.63 -0.07 -4.71
C ILE A 42 -18.93 -0.84 -3.42
N LYS A 43 -19.56 -2.02 -3.56
CA LYS A 43 -19.87 -2.95 -2.48
C LYS A 43 -18.99 -4.19 -2.59
N LEU A 44 -18.12 -4.41 -1.61
CA LEU A 44 -17.27 -5.60 -1.51
C LEU A 44 -18.11 -6.87 -1.42
N ALA A 45 -19.31 -6.81 -0.85
CA ALA A 45 -20.25 -7.93 -0.85
C ALA A 45 -20.62 -8.40 -2.27
N ASP A 46 -20.72 -7.49 -3.24
CA ASP A 46 -21.01 -7.85 -4.63
C ASP A 46 -19.76 -8.34 -5.36
N VAL A 47 -18.59 -7.83 -4.99
CA VAL A 47 -17.29 -8.34 -5.47
C VAL A 47 -17.10 -9.78 -5.00
N ALA A 48 -17.27 -10.06 -3.70
CA ALA A 48 -17.11 -11.38 -3.11
C ALA A 48 -18.03 -12.44 -3.76
N LYS A 49 -19.26 -12.08 -4.12
CA LYS A 49 -20.18 -12.98 -4.83
C LYS A 49 -19.68 -13.36 -6.23
N LYS A 50 -18.92 -12.49 -6.90
CA LYS A 50 -18.46 -12.68 -8.29
C LYS A 50 -17.05 -13.27 -8.37
N ALA A 51 -16.15 -12.81 -7.49
CA ALA A 51 -14.73 -13.14 -7.52
C ALA A 51 -14.41 -14.50 -6.88
N GLY A 52 -15.32 -15.06 -6.07
CA GLY A 52 -15.06 -16.26 -5.29
C GLY A 52 -14.37 -15.93 -3.97
N GLU A 53 -13.42 -16.78 -3.56
CA GLU A 53 -12.65 -16.58 -2.32
C GLU A 53 -11.70 -15.39 -2.47
N ILE A 54 -11.72 -14.48 -1.48
CA ILE A 54 -10.86 -13.30 -1.42
C ILE A 54 -9.92 -13.49 -0.23
N ASP A 55 -8.63 -13.66 -0.50
CA ASP A 55 -7.62 -13.85 0.54
C ASP A 55 -7.33 -12.56 1.33
N LEU A 56 -7.35 -11.42 0.64
CA LEU A 56 -7.02 -10.12 1.22
C LEU A 56 -7.65 -8.98 0.39
N VAL A 57 -8.18 -7.97 1.09
CA VAL A 57 -8.58 -6.69 0.50
C VAL A 57 -7.54 -5.62 0.86
N ILE A 58 -7.01 -4.89 -0.13
CA ILE A 58 -6.14 -3.75 0.13
C ILE A 58 -7.00 -2.49 0.18
N VAL A 59 -7.05 -1.83 1.33
CA VAL A 59 -7.69 -0.51 1.49
C VAL A 59 -6.62 0.56 1.32
N GLY A 60 -6.31 0.85 0.05
CA GLY A 60 -5.36 1.88 -0.36
C GLY A 60 -5.93 3.30 -0.28
N ALA A 61 -5.08 4.30 -0.51
CA ALA A 61 -5.52 5.70 -0.63
C ALA A 61 -6.60 5.85 -1.73
N ASN A 62 -7.78 6.30 -1.34
CA ASN A 62 -8.96 6.40 -2.22
C ASN A 62 -9.82 7.61 -1.81
N ASP A 63 -11.05 7.70 -2.29
CA ASP A 63 -12.08 8.54 -1.68
C ASP A 63 -12.21 8.19 -0.17
N PRO A 64 -12.11 9.16 0.75
CA PRO A 64 -12.12 8.88 2.18
C PRO A 64 -13.36 8.08 2.64
N GLU A 65 -14.54 8.43 2.13
CA GLU A 65 -15.77 7.71 2.47
C GLU A 65 -15.71 6.25 2.00
N ALA A 66 -15.20 6.01 0.79
CA ALA A 66 -14.98 4.66 0.29
C ALA A 66 -14.02 3.85 1.18
N MET A 67 -12.90 4.46 1.62
CA MET A 67 -11.95 3.77 2.50
C MET A 67 -12.64 3.27 3.78
N PHE A 68 -13.44 4.11 4.45
CA PHE A 68 -14.19 3.68 5.63
C PHE A 68 -15.20 2.58 5.32
N LEU A 69 -15.98 2.76 4.25
CA LEU A 69 -17.01 1.78 3.86
C LEU A 69 -16.38 0.42 3.53
N HIS A 70 -15.25 0.40 2.81
CA HIS A 70 -14.55 -0.84 2.46
C HIS A 70 -13.92 -1.49 3.68
N THR A 71 -13.32 -0.74 4.59
CA THR A 71 -12.81 -1.29 5.87
C THR A 71 -13.94 -1.90 6.71
N GLU A 72 -15.07 -1.19 6.86
CA GLU A 72 -16.23 -1.69 7.63
C GLU A 72 -16.85 -2.94 6.96
N GLU A 73 -16.97 -2.95 5.63
CA GLU A 73 -17.45 -4.13 4.92
C GLU A 73 -16.49 -5.32 5.05
N CYS A 74 -15.16 -5.10 5.09
CA CYS A 74 -14.21 -6.17 5.37
C CYS A 74 -14.49 -6.80 6.74
N ARG A 75 -14.65 -5.98 7.79
CA ARG A 75 -14.98 -6.45 9.14
C ARG A 75 -16.31 -7.19 9.19
N ALA A 76 -17.35 -6.63 8.57
CA ALA A 76 -18.69 -7.22 8.57
C ALA A 76 -18.76 -8.56 7.81
N LEU A 77 -17.96 -8.71 6.75
CA LEU A 77 -17.89 -9.93 5.94
C LEU A 77 -16.83 -10.93 6.41
N GLY A 78 -16.01 -10.57 7.40
CA GLY A 78 -14.89 -11.40 7.87
C GLY A 78 -13.75 -11.51 6.87
N LEU A 79 -13.58 -10.51 5.99
CA LEU A 79 -12.47 -10.46 5.02
C LEU A 79 -11.23 -9.88 5.69
N ALA A 80 -10.09 -10.56 5.51
CA ALA A 80 -8.80 -10.00 5.88
C ALA A 80 -8.52 -8.75 5.03
N PHE A 81 -7.95 -7.72 5.64
CA PHE A 81 -7.64 -6.48 4.92
C PHE A 81 -6.29 -5.89 5.31
N ALA A 82 -5.66 -5.22 4.36
CA ALA A 82 -4.48 -4.40 4.57
C ALA A 82 -4.89 -2.92 4.61
N ALA A 83 -4.57 -2.24 5.70
CA ALA A 83 -4.72 -0.80 5.80
C ALA A 83 -3.51 -0.12 5.15
N ASP A 84 -3.76 0.64 4.09
CA ASP A 84 -2.73 1.39 3.36
C ASP A 84 -3.20 2.83 3.07
N PRO A 85 -3.39 3.65 4.11
CA PRO A 85 -3.97 4.98 3.94
C PRO A 85 -3.02 5.97 3.24
N SER A 86 -1.70 5.73 3.29
CA SER A 86 -0.65 6.55 2.67
C SER A 86 -0.93 8.06 2.76
N GLN A 87 -1.04 8.74 1.62
CA GLN A 87 -1.22 10.18 1.49
C GLN A 87 -2.47 10.71 2.20
N GLN A 88 -3.49 9.87 2.44
CA GLN A 88 -4.69 10.27 3.18
C GLN A 88 -4.39 10.52 4.66
N LEU A 89 -3.33 9.95 5.25
CA LEU A 89 -2.94 10.22 6.64
C LEU A 89 -2.72 11.71 6.90
N ALA A 90 -2.25 12.47 5.92
CA ALA A 90 -2.10 13.92 6.02
C ALA A 90 -3.44 14.65 6.22
N ARG A 91 -4.53 14.11 5.66
CA ARG A 91 -5.86 14.76 5.61
C ARG A 91 -6.84 14.24 6.65
N LEU A 92 -6.75 12.97 7.03
CA LEU A 92 -7.70 12.32 7.95
C LEU A 92 -7.50 12.77 9.40
N SER A 93 -8.56 12.83 10.19
CA SER A 93 -8.48 13.04 11.63
C SER A 93 -7.95 11.81 12.38
N GLY A 94 -7.57 11.98 13.65
CA GLY A 94 -7.13 10.87 14.49
C GLY A 94 -8.18 9.78 14.68
N GLU A 95 -9.46 10.15 14.78
CA GLU A 95 -10.56 9.17 14.91
C GLU A 95 -10.74 8.35 13.64
N GLU A 96 -10.66 9.00 12.49
CA GLU A 96 -10.71 8.38 11.18
C GLU A 96 -9.54 7.39 10.98
N ILE A 97 -8.32 7.78 11.34
CA ILE A 97 -7.15 6.91 11.28
C ILE A 97 -7.38 5.64 12.11
N ARG A 98 -7.81 5.78 13.37
CA ARG A 98 -8.09 4.64 14.26
C ARG A 98 -9.13 3.69 13.65
N LYS A 99 -10.20 4.25 13.06
CA LYS A 99 -11.23 3.45 12.36
C LYS A 99 -10.72 2.72 11.14
N LEU A 100 -9.71 3.23 10.43
CA LEU A 100 -9.18 2.56 9.24
C LEU A 100 -8.27 1.38 9.58
N ILE A 101 -7.54 1.44 10.70
CA ILE A 101 -6.50 0.45 11.01
C ILE A 101 -6.96 -0.66 11.97
N ASP A 102 -8.06 -0.47 12.69
CA ASP A 102 -8.55 -1.45 13.67
C ASP A 102 -8.84 -2.84 13.05
N GLY A 103 -8.18 -3.90 13.53
CA GLY A 103 -8.34 -5.25 13.00
C GLY A 103 -7.65 -5.49 11.65
N ALA A 104 -6.78 -4.59 11.18
CA ALA A 104 -6.05 -4.79 9.93
C ALA A 104 -5.09 -5.98 10.03
N THR A 105 -5.08 -6.85 9.01
CA THR A 105 -4.09 -7.93 8.89
C THR A 105 -2.70 -7.36 8.66
N TYR A 106 -2.61 -6.31 7.83
CA TYR A 106 -1.38 -5.58 7.55
C TYR A 106 -1.61 -4.07 7.69
N LEU A 107 -0.63 -3.36 8.23
CA LEU A 107 -0.55 -1.90 8.17
C LEU A 107 0.69 -1.51 7.38
N PHE A 108 0.52 -0.81 6.26
CA PHE A 108 1.61 -0.30 5.46
C PHE A 108 1.76 1.21 5.62
N THR A 109 2.98 1.66 5.93
CA THR A 109 3.37 3.08 5.97
C THR A 109 4.85 3.22 5.58
N ASN A 110 5.29 4.42 5.22
CA ASN A 110 6.70 4.79 5.43
C ASN A 110 6.95 5.30 6.87
N ASP A 111 8.18 5.66 7.19
CA ASP A 111 8.59 6.17 8.50
C ASP A 111 7.90 7.50 8.85
N TYR A 112 7.82 8.44 7.91
CA TYR A 112 7.09 9.69 8.09
C TYR A 112 5.59 9.48 8.35
N GLU A 113 4.95 8.63 7.55
CA GLU A 113 3.54 8.26 7.67
C GLU A 113 3.27 7.53 9.00
N TRP A 114 4.20 6.69 9.46
CA TRP A 114 4.13 6.03 10.76
C TRP A 114 4.11 7.04 11.91
N ASP A 115 5.06 7.98 11.92
CA ASP A 115 5.12 9.03 12.94
C ASP A 115 3.86 9.90 12.93
N LEU A 116 3.38 10.25 11.73
CA LEU A 116 2.15 11.03 11.55
C LEU A 116 0.91 10.27 12.04
N LEU A 117 0.84 8.96 11.81
CA LEU A 117 -0.22 8.09 12.29
C LEU A 117 -0.25 8.08 13.82
N LEU A 118 0.90 7.88 14.48
CA LEU A 118 1.00 7.91 15.95
C LEU A 118 0.61 9.30 16.50
N GLN A 119 1.16 10.36 15.93
CA GLN A 119 0.89 11.73 16.36
C GLN A 119 -0.61 12.08 16.27
N LYS A 120 -1.26 11.75 15.15
CA LYS A 120 -2.66 12.14 14.91
C LYS A 120 -3.65 11.23 15.63
N SER A 121 -3.37 9.91 15.67
CA SER A 121 -4.21 8.96 16.40
C SER A 121 -4.08 9.11 17.92
N GLY A 122 -2.97 9.65 18.41
CA GLY A 122 -2.67 9.69 19.84
C GLY A 122 -2.39 8.32 20.45
N TRP A 123 -2.28 7.27 19.63
CA TRP A 123 -1.86 5.94 20.06
C TRP A 123 -0.35 5.87 20.17
N SER A 124 0.09 5.12 21.18
CA SER A 124 1.43 4.56 21.25
C SER A 124 1.60 3.43 20.24
N GLU A 125 2.85 3.09 19.93
CA GLU A 125 3.16 1.93 19.08
C GLU A 125 2.50 0.65 19.60
N ALA A 126 2.57 0.40 20.92
CA ALA A 126 1.95 -0.77 21.53
C ALA A 126 0.43 -0.81 21.33
N GLU A 127 -0.25 0.34 21.42
CA GLU A 127 -1.69 0.42 21.16
C GLU A 127 -2.03 0.09 19.71
N VAL A 128 -1.25 0.60 18.74
CA VAL A 128 -1.42 0.24 17.32
C VAL A 128 -1.19 -1.25 17.11
N MET A 129 -0.09 -1.80 17.66
CA MET A 129 0.25 -3.23 17.52
C MET A 129 -0.80 -4.17 18.11
N ASN A 130 -1.60 -3.70 19.08
CA ASN A 130 -2.74 -4.46 19.62
C ASN A 130 -3.96 -4.48 18.67
N GLN A 131 -3.98 -3.63 17.64
CA GLN A 131 -5.07 -3.57 16.67
C GLN A 131 -4.78 -4.36 15.39
N ILE A 132 -3.51 -4.63 15.08
CA ILE A 132 -3.09 -5.13 13.76
C ILE A 132 -2.29 -6.43 13.84
N GLY A 133 -2.29 -7.20 12.75
CA GLY A 133 -1.50 -8.43 12.63
C GLY A 133 0.00 -8.18 12.43
N LEU A 134 0.33 -7.38 11.42
CA LEU A 134 1.71 -7.05 11.02
C LEU A 134 1.83 -5.58 10.61
N ARG A 135 2.79 -4.86 11.19
CA ARG A 135 3.22 -3.55 10.72
C ARG A 135 4.35 -3.71 9.71
N VAL A 136 4.25 -2.98 8.60
CA VAL A 136 5.27 -2.92 7.55
C VAL A 136 5.62 -1.45 7.33
N THR A 137 6.83 -1.06 7.74
CA THR A 137 7.29 0.33 7.68
C THR A 137 8.51 0.45 6.78
N THR A 138 8.34 1.04 5.59
CA THR A 138 9.45 1.29 4.66
C THR A 138 10.28 2.50 5.11
N LEU A 139 11.59 2.40 5.01
CA LEU A 139 12.57 3.36 5.55
C LEU A 139 13.43 4.02 4.45
N GLY A 140 12.89 4.08 3.22
CA GLY A 140 13.60 4.55 2.04
C GLY A 140 14.88 3.74 1.79
N PRO A 141 16.07 4.37 1.66
CA PRO A 141 17.32 3.67 1.40
C PRO A 141 17.78 2.76 2.57
N LYS A 142 17.15 2.86 3.74
CA LYS A 142 17.43 2.00 4.90
C LYS A 142 16.62 0.71 4.90
N GLY A 143 15.86 0.41 3.84
CA GLY A 143 15.13 -0.86 3.74
C GLY A 143 13.74 -0.81 4.35
N VAL A 144 13.35 -1.87 5.05
CA VAL A 144 12.00 -2.04 5.62
C VAL A 144 12.04 -2.78 6.95
N ASP A 145 11.24 -2.32 7.90
CA ASP A 145 10.96 -3.00 9.16
C ASP A 145 9.60 -3.71 9.09
N LEU A 146 9.58 -4.99 9.46
CA LEU A 146 8.38 -5.81 9.64
C LEU A 146 8.24 -6.15 11.11
N VAL A 147 7.15 -5.73 11.74
CA VAL A 147 6.90 -5.94 13.18
C VAL A 147 5.56 -6.62 13.37
N SER A 148 5.60 -7.84 13.86
CA SER A 148 4.42 -8.67 14.13
C SER A 148 3.88 -8.40 15.52
N SER A 149 2.56 -8.57 15.71
CA SER A 149 1.90 -8.47 17.01
C SER A 149 2.43 -9.47 18.05
N ASP A 150 3.05 -10.57 17.63
CA ASP A 150 3.72 -11.55 18.52
C ASP A 150 5.13 -11.13 18.96
N GLY A 151 5.59 -9.95 18.56
CA GLY A 151 6.92 -9.43 18.87
C GLY A 151 8.02 -9.85 17.89
N THR A 152 7.69 -10.60 16.84
CA THR A 152 8.65 -10.89 15.75
C THR A 152 9.05 -9.60 15.04
N PHE A 153 10.35 -9.38 14.89
CA PHE A 153 10.94 -8.26 14.17
C PHE A 153 11.84 -8.76 13.04
N VAL A 154 11.62 -8.27 11.82
CA VAL A 154 12.47 -8.56 10.67
C VAL A 154 12.82 -7.25 9.98
N HIS A 155 14.12 -7.02 9.79
CA HIS A 155 14.64 -5.94 8.96
C HIS A 155 15.18 -6.51 7.65
N VAL A 156 14.91 -5.83 6.53
CA VAL A 156 15.44 -6.20 5.21
C VAL A 156 15.98 -4.94 4.53
N ASP A 157 17.25 -5.00 4.12
CA ASP A 157 17.91 -3.94 3.35
C ASP A 157 17.28 -3.79 1.94
N VAL A 158 17.54 -2.65 1.31
CA VAL A 158 17.15 -2.44 -0.09
C VAL A 158 17.99 -3.30 -1.06
N VAL A 159 17.43 -3.59 -2.23
CA VAL A 159 18.24 -4.02 -3.38
C VAL A 159 18.91 -2.77 -3.96
N PRO A 160 20.24 -2.74 -4.13
CA PRO A 160 20.92 -1.57 -4.66
C PRO A 160 20.39 -1.15 -6.04
N GLU A 161 20.10 0.12 -6.21
CA GLU A 161 19.72 0.69 -7.50
C GLU A 161 20.94 0.89 -8.41
N THR A 162 20.70 0.80 -9.71
CA THR A 162 21.70 1.12 -10.75
C THR A 162 21.64 2.59 -11.15
N HIS A 163 20.45 3.20 -11.04
CA HIS A 163 20.19 4.61 -11.25
C HIS A 163 18.82 4.98 -10.64
N GLN A 164 18.55 6.27 -10.48
CA GLN A 164 17.27 6.79 -9.98
C GLN A 164 16.57 7.53 -11.11
N ALA A 165 15.43 7.01 -11.58
CA ALA A 165 14.69 7.58 -12.70
C ALA A 165 13.44 8.36 -12.23
N ASP A 166 12.54 7.72 -11.49
CA ASP A 166 11.32 8.34 -10.96
C ASP A 166 10.91 7.66 -9.65
N PRO A 167 10.77 8.39 -8.52
CA PRO A 167 10.35 7.80 -7.26
C PRO A 167 8.85 7.43 -7.20
N THR A 168 8.06 7.80 -8.21
CA THR A 168 6.61 7.61 -8.23
C THR A 168 6.22 6.13 -8.29
N GLY A 169 5.49 5.64 -7.29
CA GLY A 169 4.95 4.28 -7.26
C GLY A 169 5.84 3.23 -6.58
N ILE A 170 7.01 3.59 -6.06
CA ILE A 170 7.91 2.66 -5.34
C ILE A 170 7.20 2.02 -4.14
N GLY A 171 6.41 2.80 -3.40
CA GLY A 171 5.64 2.31 -2.26
C GLY A 171 4.60 1.26 -2.66
N ASP A 172 3.91 1.47 -3.78
CA ASP A 172 2.90 0.56 -4.33
C ASP A 172 3.55 -0.73 -4.85
N ALA A 173 4.69 -0.59 -5.54
CA ALA A 173 5.52 -1.68 -6.02
C ALA A 173 6.02 -2.58 -4.89
N PHE A 174 6.51 -1.98 -3.81
CA PHE A 174 6.91 -2.71 -2.61
C PHE A 174 5.72 -3.51 -2.03
N ARG A 175 4.57 -2.85 -1.82
CA ARG A 175 3.37 -3.50 -1.28
C ARG A 175 2.92 -4.67 -2.15
N ALA A 176 2.88 -4.48 -3.47
CA ALA A 176 2.49 -5.51 -4.42
C ALA A 176 3.47 -6.70 -4.40
N GLY A 177 4.78 -6.45 -4.41
CA GLY A 177 5.79 -7.50 -4.33
C GLY A 177 5.72 -8.27 -3.00
N PHE A 178 5.54 -7.56 -1.88
CA PHE A 178 5.41 -8.17 -0.56
C PHE A 178 4.19 -9.09 -0.50
N LEU A 179 3.00 -8.57 -0.86
CA LEU A 179 1.76 -9.32 -0.80
C LEU A 179 1.73 -10.50 -1.77
N THR A 180 2.35 -10.36 -2.95
CA THR A 180 2.56 -11.48 -3.89
C THR A 180 3.42 -12.58 -3.25
N GLY A 181 4.52 -12.21 -2.58
CA GLY A 181 5.36 -13.15 -1.85
C GLY A 181 4.61 -13.86 -0.72
N ARG A 182 3.79 -13.11 0.05
CA ARG A 182 2.95 -13.67 1.12
C ARG A 182 1.93 -14.66 0.57
N ALA A 183 1.23 -14.32 -0.51
CA ALA A 183 0.26 -15.19 -1.17
C ALA A 183 0.90 -16.47 -1.73
N ALA A 184 2.16 -16.39 -2.17
CA ALA A 184 2.95 -17.54 -2.62
C ALA A 184 3.52 -18.39 -1.47
N GLY A 185 3.27 -18.03 -0.21
CA GLY A 185 3.74 -18.79 0.97
C GLY A 185 5.20 -18.55 1.34
N LEU A 186 5.84 -17.48 0.85
CA LEU A 186 7.20 -17.11 1.26
C LEU A 186 7.23 -16.68 2.74
N SER A 187 8.43 -16.65 3.35
CA SER A 187 8.61 -16.05 4.68
C SER A 187 8.44 -14.52 4.63
N LEU A 188 8.32 -13.87 5.78
CA LEU A 188 8.28 -12.41 5.88
C LEU A 188 9.51 -11.77 5.22
N GLU A 189 10.71 -12.26 5.56
CA GLU A 189 11.98 -11.80 5.01
C GLU A 189 12.03 -11.96 3.48
N ARG A 190 11.70 -13.16 2.96
CA ARG A 190 11.75 -13.42 1.51
C ARG A 190 10.69 -12.63 0.74
N SER A 191 9.53 -12.37 1.35
CA SER A 191 8.51 -11.49 0.77
C SER A 191 9.00 -10.05 0.70
N ALA A 192 9.68 -9.56 1.75
CA ALA A 192 10.26 -8.21 1.75
C ALA A 192 11.43 -8.06 0.80
N GLN A 193 12.26 -9.09 0.59
CA GLN A 193 13.31 -9.06 -0.43
C GLN A 193 12.75 -8.98 -1.85
N LEU A 194 11.71 -9.78 -2.15
CA LEU A 194 10.99 -9.66 -3.42
C LEU A 194 10.37 -8.26 -3.58
N ALA A 195 9.76 -7.73 -2.52
CA ALA A 195 9.21 -6.39 -2.49
C ALA A 195 10.27 -5.31 -2.78
N SER A 196 11.45 -5.40 -2.15
CA SER A 196 12.58 -4.50 -2.39
C SER A 196 13.08 -4.58 -3.82
N LEU A 197 13.10 -5.76 -4.44
CA LEU A 197 13.44 -5.90 -5.86
C LEU A 197 12.41 -5.19 -6.75
N VAL A 198 11.11 -5.45 -6.54
CA VAL A 198 10.07 -4.82 -7.37
C VAL A 198 10.10 -3.29 -7.18
N ALA A 199 10.32 -2.81 -5.96
CA ALA A 199 10.48 -1.40 -5.64
C ALA A 199 11.64 -0.74 -6.41
N VAL A 200 12.83 -1.38 -6.45
CA VAL A 200 13.97 -0.81 -7.17
C VAL A 200 13.79 -0.84 -8.69
N LEU A 201 13.12 -1.87 -9.23
CA LEU A 201 12.79 -1.92 -10.67
C LEU A 201 11.84 -0.78 -11.08
N VAL A 202 10.94 -0.36 -10.18
CA VAL A 202 10.08 0.81 -10.40
C VAL A 202 10.86 2.11 -10.28
N LEU A 203 11.76 2.24 -9.30
CA LEU A 203 12.65 3.40 -9.16
C LEU A 203 13.51 3.64 -10.42
N GLU A 204 13.90 2.57 -11.10
CA GLU A 204 14.73 2.57 -12.31
C GLU A 204 13.93 2.78 -13.61
N ALA A 205 12.61 2.99 -13.53
CA ALA A 205 11.74 3.24 -14.68
C ALA A 205 11.06 4.61 -14.57
N THR A 206 10.78 5.26 -15.71
CA THR A 206 9.96 6.48 -15.72
C THR A 206 8.48 6.11 -15.66
N GLY A 207 7.86 6.33 -14.50
CA GLY A 207 6.45 6.05 -14.23
C GLY A 207 6.21 4.71 -13.52
N PRO A 208 5.08 4.57 -12.80
CA PRO A 208 4.87 3.53 -11.80
C PRO A 208 4.63 2.12 -12.36
N GLN A 209 4.40 1.98 -13.67
CA GLN A 209 4.01 0.72 -14.32
C GLN A 209 4.82 0.41 -15.60
N GLU A 210 5.82 1.22 -15.94
CA GLU A 210 6.61 1.09 -17.18
C GLU A 210 7.85 0.19 -17.03
N TRP A 211 8.07 -0.33 -15.82
CA TRP A 211 9.13 -1.30 -15.52
C TRP A 211 8.83 -2.67 -16.14
N THR A 212 9.87 -3.51 -16.26
CA THR A 212 9.74 -4.86 -16.83
C THR A 212 10.18 -5.92 -15.85
N TRP A 213 9.58 -7.12 -15.96
CA TRP A 213 9.96 -8.28 -15.16
C TRP A 213 10.72 -9.29 -16.02
N ASP A 214 12.01 -9.45 -15.71
CA ASP A 214 12.84 -10.54 -16.22
C ASP A 214 13.26 -11.44 -15.07
N ARG A 215 12.97 -12.74 -15.18
CA ARG A 215 13.18 -13.70 -14.09
C ARG A 215 14.67 -13.92 -13.80
N ASP A 216 15.51 -13.99 -14.82
CA ASP A 216 16.91 -14.36 -14.64
C ASP A 216 17.70 -13.18 -14.06
N ALA A 217 17.43 -11.96 -14.54
CA ALA A 217 17.94 -10.72 -13.95
C ALA A 217 17.44 -10.52 -12.50
N ALA A 218 16.17 -10.84 -12.22
CA ALA A 218 15.62 -10.79 -10.87
C ALA A 218 16.36 -11.73 -9.90
N ILE A 219 16.67 -12.96 -10.35
CA ILE A 219 17.43 -13.92 -9.54
C ILE A 219 18.83 -13.40 -9.27
N GLU A 220 19.52 -12.88 -10.28
CA GLU A 220 20.88 -12.32 -10.14
C GLU A 220 20.93 -11.14 -9.16
N ARG A 221 19.91 -10.29 -9.14
CA ARG A 221 19.83 -9.16 -8.19
C ARG A 221 19.45 -9.54 -6.77
N LEU A 222 18.86 -10.72 -6.56
CA LEU A 222 18.45 -11.22 -5.25
C LEU A 222 19.45 -12.20 -4.61
N SER A 223 20.41 -12.71 -5.39
CA SER A 223 21.49 -13.61 -4.95
C SER A 223 22.65 -12.87 -4.31
#